data_AF-A8ZMK8-F1
#
_entry.id   AF-A8ZMK8-F1
#
_cell.length_a   1.000
_cell.length_b   1.000
_cell.length_c   1.000
_cell.angle_alpha   90.00
_cell.angle_beta   90.00
_cell.angle_gamma   90.00
#
_symmetry.space_group_name_H-M   'P 1'
#
loop_
_entity.id
_entity.type
_entity.pdbx_description
1 polymer ?
#
loop_
_entity_poly.entity_id
_entity_poly.type
_entity_poly.pdbx_seq_one_letter_code
_entity_poly.pdbx_strand_id
1 'polypeptide(L)'
;MSKVLTQRLERTNGILRQQIGRWHRRQNKFGKVWQQSAMMLRLVLTYFNWIWCHSRFKNTAAQRAGLTEHAWEWRDLASYPTLC
;
A
#
# COMPACT_ATOMS: atom_id res chain seq x y z
N MET A 1 8.43 19.67 -9.72
CA MET A 1 7.31 18.82 -9.25
C MET A 1 6.04 19.65 -9.24
N SER A 2 4.97 19.23 -9.92
CA SER A 2 3.72 20.00 -9.98
C SER A 2 2.94 19.89 -8.65
N LYS A 3 2.23 20.96 -8.26
CA LYS A 3 1.43 21.04 -7.02
C LYS A 3 0.43 19.88 -6.87
N VAL A 4 -0.06 19.35 -8.00
CA VAL A 4 -0.98 18.21 -8.09
C VAL A 4 -0.33 16.90 -7.63
N LEU A 5 0.93 16.66 -7.99
CA LEU A 5 1.66 15.46 -7.57
C LEU A 5 1.91 15.47 -6.07
N THR A 6 2.29 16.62 -5.52
CA THR A 6 2.49 16.80 -4.07
C THR A 6 1.21 16.55 -3.28
N GLN A 7 0.08 17.13 -3.70
CA GLN A 7 -1.21 16.90 -3.04
C GLN A 7 -1.62 15.42 -3.08
N ARG A 8 -1.39 14.75 -4.22
CA ARG A 8 -1.69 13.32 -4.35
C ARG A 8 -0.84 12.48 -3.40
N LEU A 9 0.45 12.80 -3.28
CA LEU A 9 1.38 12.13 -2.35
C LEU A 9 0.92 12.31 -0.89
N GLU A 10 0.64 13.54 -0.47
CA GLU A 10 0.22 13.85 0.90
C GLU A 10 -1.09 13.14 1.28
N ARG A 11 -2.04 13.08 0.35
CA ARG A 11 -3.30 12.36 0.56
C ARG A 11 -3.07 10.87 0.73
N THR A 12 -2.23 10.26 -0.11
CA THR A 12 -1.85 8.84 0.01
C THR A 12 -1.16 8.58 1.35
N ASN A 13 -0.22 9.44 1.76
CA ASN A 13 0.46 9.34 3.04
C ASN A 13 -0.52 9.41 4.23
N GLY A 14 -1.51 10.31 4.18
CA GLY A 14 -2.55 10.42 5.19
C GLY A 14 -3.41 9.15 5.29
N ILE A 15 -3.84 8.61 4.16
CA ILE A 15 -4.62 7.35 4.10
C ILE A 15 -3.81 6.20 4.71
N LEU A 16 -2.56 6.02 4.28
CA LEU A 16 -1.70 4.95 4.79
C LEU A 16 -1.51 5.04 6.31
N ARG A 17 -1.27 6.25 6.85
CA ARG A 17 -1.15 6.46 8.29
C ARG A 17 -2.44 6.12 9.04
N GLN A 18 -3.60 6.47 8.51
CA GLN A 18 -4.88 6.11 9.14
C GLN A 18 -5.13 4.60 9.13
N GLN A 19 -4.88 3.93 8.00
CA GLN A 19 -5.09 2.49 7.87
C GLN A 19 -4.12 1.69 8.75
N ILE A 20 -2.87 2.16 8.88
CA ILE A 20 -1.85 1.56 9.75
C ILE A 20 -2.00 2.04 11.21
N GLY A 21 -2.89 2.99 11.50
CA GLY A 21 -3.07 3.60 12.82
C GLY A 21 -3.37 2.60 13.95
N ARG A 22 -4.02 1.47 13.66
CA ARG A 22 -4.21 0.38 14.64
C ARG A 22 -2.90 -0.34 14.98
N TRP A 23 -2.02 -0.48 13.99
CA TRP A 23 -0.66 -1.02 14.14
C TRP A 23 0.31 -0.01 14.76
N HIS A 24 0.06 1.28 14.55
CA HIS A 24 0.84 2.39 15.12
C HIS A 24 0.96 2.30 16.65
N ARG A 25 -0.09 1.87 17.36
CA ARG A 25 -0.02 1.66 18.83
C ARG A 25 1.02 0.59 19.22
N ARG A 26 1.16 -0.49 18.43
CA ARG A 26 2.22 -1.50 18.64
C ARG A 26 3.59 -0.98 18.20
N GLN A 27 3.62 -0.13 17.17
CA GLN A 27 4.84 0.49 16.63
C GLN A 27 5.49 1.52 17.59
N ASN A 28 4.69 2.14 18.46
CA ASN A 28 5.16 3.08 19.49
C ASN A 28 5.74 2.40 20.73
N LYS A 29 5.70 1.06 20.81
CA LYS A 29 6.39 0.32 21.87
C LYS A 29 7.88 0.23 21.50
N PHE A 30 8.78 0.40 22.47
CA PHE A 30 10.23 0.53 22.32
C PHE A 30 10.99 -0.61 21.56
N GLY A 31 10.30 -1.62 21.03
CA GLY A 31 10.86 -2.73 20.24
C GLY A 31 10.66 -2.59 18.72
N LYS A 32 10.74 -1.37 18.17
CA LYS A 32 10.47 -1.10 16.75
C LYS A 32 11.57 -1.67 15.84
N VAL A 33 11.26 -2.72 15.08
CA VAL A 33 12.14 -3.23 14.02
C VAL A 33 11.70 -2.63 12.67
N TRP A 34 12.62 -1.96 11.97
CA TRP A 34 12.35 -1.33 10.66
C TRP A 34 11.78 -2.33 9.64
N GLN A 35 12.34 -3.54 9.59
CA GLN A 35 11.88 -4.62 8.72
C GLN A 35 10.40 -4.95 8.95
N GLN A 36 9.94 -5.06 10.20
CA GLN A 36 8.53 -5.34 10.50
C GLN A 36 7.61 -4.22 9.99
N SER A 37 8.05 -2.96 10.11
CA SER A 37 7.30 -1.81 9.59
C SER A 37 7.21 -1.84 8.07
N ALA A 38 8.31 -2.18 7.39
CA ALA A 38 8.36 -2.32 5.94
C ALA A 38 7.45 -3.46 5.43
N MET A 39 7.46 -4.61 6.09
CA MET A 39 6.59 -5.74 5.75
C MET A 39 5.12 -5.39 5.97
N MET A 40 4.78 -4.75 7.09
CA MET A 40 3.42 -4.28 7.36
C MET A 40 2.93 -3.28 6.31
N LEU A 41 3.76 -2.32 5.93
CA LEU A 41 3.42 -1.35 4.88
C LEU A 41 3.16 -2.06 3.54
N ARG A 42 4.00 -3.03 3.17
CA ARG A 42 3.82 -3.83 1.95
C ARG A 42 2.50 -4.61 1.96
N LEU A 43 2.12 -5.22 3.09
CA LEU A 43 0.85 -5.94 3.21
C LEU A 43 -0.35 -5.00 3.03
N VAL A 44 -0.30 -3.81 3.64
CA VAL A 44 -1.38 -2.82 3.54
C VAL A 44 -1.51 -2.30 2.11
N LEU A 45 -0.39 -1.94 1.47
CA LEU A 45 -0.37 -1.53 0.06
C LEU A 45 -0.94 -2.63 -0.85
N THR A 46 -0.54 -3.88 -0.60
CA THR A 46 -1.03 -5.04 -1.34
C THR A 46 -2.53 -5.17 -1.21
N TYR A 47 -3.07 -5.14 0.01
CA TYR A 47 -4.50 -5.24 0.25
C TYR A 47 -5.30 -4.16 -0.52
N PHE A 48 -4.91 -2.90 -0.42
CA PHE A 48 -5.64 -1.80 -1.08
C PHE A 48 -5.51 -1.82 -2.61
N ASN A 49 -4.41 -2.34 -3.14
CA ASN A 49 -4.19 -2.40 -4.58
C ASN A 49 -4.83 -3.65 -5.23
N TRP A 50 -4.72 -4.80 -4.58
CA TRP A 50 -5.04 -6.11 -5.15
C TRP A 50 -6.38 -6.69 -4.70
N ILE A 51 -6.80 -6.43 -3.47
CA ILE A 51 -7.98 -7.08 -2.86
C ILE A 51 -9.15 -6.10 -2.77
N TRP A 52 -8.88 -4.86 -2.40
CA TRP A 52 -9.94 -3.88 -2.20
C TRP A 52 -10.57 -3.43 -3.52
N CYS A 53 -11.85 -3.79 -3.70
CA CYS A 53 -12.66 -3.31 -4.81
C CYS A 53 -13.18 -1.89 -4.54
N HIS A 54 -12.90 -0.98 -5.45
CA HIS A 54 -13.36 0.40 -5.31
C HIS A 54 -14.88 0.49 -5.50
N SER A 55 -15.59 1.08 -4.53
CA SER A 55 -17.06 1.12 -4.51
C SER A 55 -17.70 1.67 -5.78
N ARG A 56 -17.07 2.69 -6.40
CA ARG A 56 -17.51 3.32 -7.66
C ARG A 56 -17.15 2.52 -8.93
N PHE A 57 -15.93 1.99 -9.01
CA PHE A 57 -15.41 1.38 -10.24
C PHE A 57 -15.62 -0.13 -10.29
N LYS A 58 -16.01 -0.74 -9.15
CA LYS A 58 -16.27 -2.17 -8.98
C LYS A 58 -15.09 -3.09 -9.38
N ASN A 59 -13.88 -2.53 -9.46
CA ASN A 59 -12.63 -3.22 -9.76
C ASN A 59 -11.53 -2.79 -8.78
N THR A 60 -10.40 -3.51 -8.81
CA THR A 60 -9.23 -3.24 -7.96
C THR A 60 -8.29 -2.23 -8.63
N ALA A 61 -7.34 -1.68 -7.88
CA ALA A 61 -6.34 -0.78 -8.47
C ALA A 61 -5.38 -1.55 -9.40
N ALA A 62 -5.02 -2.79 -9.03
CA ALA A 62 -4.18 -3.66 -9.84
C ALA A 62 -4.83 -3.98 -11.20
N GLN A 63 -6.14 -4.27 -11.22
CA GLN A 63 -6.89 -4.48 -12.46
C GLN A 63 -6.85 -3.26 -13.38
N ARG A 64 -7.05 -2.05 -12.82
CA ARG A 64 -7.01 -0.81 -13.60
C ARG A 64 -5.60 -0.46 -14.10
N ALA A 65 -4.58 -0.94 -13.41
CA ALA A 65 -3.19 -0.77 -13.81
C ALA A 65 -2.72 -1.84 -14.81
N GLY A 66 -3.58 -2.80 -15.18
CA GLY A 66 -3.22 -3.91 -16.09
C GLY A 66 -2.30 -4.95 -15.46
N LEU A 67 -2.17 -4.99 -14.13
CA LEU A 67 -1.24 -5.90 -13.45
C LEU A 67 -1.81 -7.31 -13.24
N THR A 68 -3.11 -7.51 -13.51
CA THR A 68 -3.81 -8.78 -13.24
C THR A 68 -3.97 -9.66 -14.48
N GLU A 69 -3.13 -9.49 -15.49
CA GLU A 69 -3.14 -10.34 -16.70
C GLU A 69 -2.71 -11.78 -16.39
N HIS A 70 -1.92 -11.98 -15.32
CA HIS A 70 -1.51 -13.27 -14.80
C HIS A 70 -1.72 -13.33 -13.27
N ALA A 71 -1.76 -14.55 -12.73
CA ALA A 71 -1.81 -14.76 -11.29
C ALA A 71 -0.45 -14.42 -10.65
N TRP A 72 -0.45 -13.57 -9.62
CA TRP A 72 0.76 -13.18 -8.91
C TRP A 72 1.13 -14.18 -7.81
N GLU A 73 2.41 -14.50 -7.72
CA GLU A 73 2.98 -15.24 -6.60
C GLU A 73 3.53 -14.30 -5.51
N TRP A 74 3.81 -14.86 -4.33
CA TRP A 74 4.43 -14.11 -3.23
C TRP A 74 5.78 -13.48 -3.60
N ARG A 75 6.52 -14.09 -4.54
CA ARG A 75 7.79 -13.55 -5.04
C ARG A 75 7.60 -12.29 -5.89
N ASP A 76 6.55 -12.23 -6.70
CA ASP A 76 6.23 -11.06 -7.51
C ASP A 76 5.88 -9.89 -6.59
N LEU A 77 5.08 -10.15 -5.56
CA LEU A 77 4.77 -9.15 -4.54
C LEU A 77 6.00 -8.63 -3.80
N ALA A 78 6.99 -9.49 -3.55
CA ALA A 78 8.22 -9.13 -2.86
C ALA A 78 9.19 -8.35 -3.74
N SER A 79 9.24 -8.63 -5.04
CA SER A 79 10.20 -8.06 -5.98
C SER A 79 9.66 -6.83 -6.73
N TYR A 80 8.34 -6.67 -6.84
CA TYR A 80 7.74 -5.59 -7.61
C TYR A 80 8.13 -4.21 -7.04
N PRO A 81 8.64 -3.30 -7.89
CA PRO A 81 9.04 -1.96 -7.46
C PRO A 81 7.81 -1.15 -7.07
N THR A 82 7.54 -1.12 -5.77
CA THR A 82 6.43 -0.39 -5.15
C THR A 82 6.85 0.98 -4.63
N LEU A 83 8.16 1.27 -4.64
CA LEU A 83 8.76 2.52 -4.17
C LEU A 83 9.53 3.17 -5.32
N CYS A 84 8.97 4.23 -5.88
CA CYS A 84 9.71 5.27 -6.59
C CYS A 84 9.79 6.51 -5.69
#